data_AF-A0AA88RK65-F1
#
_entry.id   AF-A0AA88RK65-F1
#
_cell.length_a   1.000
_cell.length_b   1.000
_cell.length_c   1.000
_cell.angle_alpha   90.00
_cell.angle_beta   90.00
_cell.angle_gamma   90.00
#
_symmetry.space_group_name_H-M   'P 1'
#
loop_
_entity.id
_entity.type
_entity.pdbx_description
1 polymer ?
#
loop_
_entity_poly.entity_id
_entity_poly.type
_entity_poly.pdbx_seq_one_letter_code
_entity_poly.pdbx_strand_id
1 'polypeptide(L)'
;MATSIQYSLLNSTSSSPPHPTFEEARKNPPPKFSRFSQKPIKVAQLKGIHQDNFKESFIFLSEKLSQQNSPQSCVNEAYSSLLELCASRNALSQGQQVHAHFLKSAAAYDELAYKALCIFSAMEEADIDHSALVDEGKKYFDKMQNEYNLEPWPQHYACLVDLLGRANYLDEAFQFVKSMQMQPTSAVWCALLGACRIHSNKELGDFAAMKLLELDPANPGNYVLVSNVYAATGRWEDVDVVRRNMKVKGLKKDPACSWIEIMDKVHTFIARDRSHPESGEIYQKLAQITERLETQGGYVADTKHVLHNVDEKEKVKMLYGHSERLAMAYGLLKTPKGIPIRITKNLRVCDDCHTYSKLVSKFFEREIIVRDAKRFHHFCSGVCSCGDFW
;
A
#
# COMPACT_ATOMS: atom_id res chain seq x y z
N MET A 1 -24.09 3.82 -41.20
CA MET A 1 -23.44 4.88 -42.00
C MET A 1 -22.06 5.09 -41.38
N ALA A 2 -21.07 4.27 -41.70
CA ALA A 2 -20.28 4.23 -42.94
C ALA A 2 -19.54 5.56 -43.20
N THR A 3 -18.24 5.56 -42.90
CA THR A 3 -17.11 6.26 -43.58
C THR A 3 -15.85 5.96 -42.74
N SER A 4 -14.96 5.02 -43.07
CA SER A 4 -14.05 4.88 -44.22
C SER A 4 -13.09 6.05 -44.41
N ILE A 5 -11.86 5.93 -43.90
CA ILE A 5 -10.66 6.56 -44.49
C ILE A 5 -9.54 5.52 -44.47
N GLN A 6 -9.20 5.03 -45.67
CA GLN A 6 -7.93 4.39 -45.99
C GLN A 6 -6.93 5.51 -46.32
N TYR A 7 -5.68 5.37 -45.87
CA TYR A 7 -4.53 5.70 -46.72
C TYR A 7 -3.38 4.71 -46.51
N SER A 8 -2.81 4.37 -47.65
CA SER A 8 -1.84 3.37 -48.05
C SER A 8 -0.46 3.35 -47.37
N LEU A 9 0.00 2.12 -47.10
CA LEU A 9 1.25 1.48 -47.57
C LEU A 9 2.53 2.31 -47.64
N LEU A 10 3.47 2.00 -46.74
CA LEU A 10 4.90 1.92 -47.06
C LEU A 10 5.44 0.57 -46.55
N ASN A 11 5.86 -0.26 -47.50
CA ASN A 11 6.59 -1.50 -47.28
C ASN A 11 8.03 -1.17 -46.84
N SER A 12 8.48 -1.76 -45.74
CA SER A 12 9.90 -2.03 -45.52
C SER A 12 10.06 -3.39 -44.86
N THR A 13 10.61 -4.32 -45.63
CA THR A 13 11.00 -5.68 -45.25
C THR A 13 12.15 -5.65 -44.24
N SER A 14 11.96 -6.25 -43.07
CA SER A 14 13.08 -6.75 -42.25
C SER A 14 12.67 -8.09 -41.63
N SER A 15 13.28 -9.16 -42.13
CA SER A 15 13.14 -10.53 -41.66
C SER A 15 13.85 -10.73 -40.33
N SER A 16 13.10 -11.00 -39.26
CA SER A 16 13.62 -11.51 -37.98
C SER A 16 13.42 -13.04 -37.93
N PRO A 17 14.41 -13.83 -37.47
CA PRO A 17 14.28 -15.28 -37.38
C PRO A 17 13.27 -15.69 -36.28
N PRO A 18 12.63 -16.87 -36.38
CA PRO A 18 11.65 -17.32 -35.40
C PRO A 18 12.31 -17.60 -34.04
N HIS A 19 11.69 -17.13 -32.96
CA HIS A 19 12.08 -17.43 -31.58
C HIS A 19 11.79 -18.90 -31.23
N PRO A 20 12.65 -19.54 -30.42
CA PRO A 20 12.47 -20.94 -30.00
C PRO A 20 11.31 -21.09 -29.01
N THR A 21 10.54 -22.16 -29.18
CA THR A 21 9.37 -22.53 -28.38
C THR A 21 9.73 -23.07 -26.99
N PHE A 22 8.76 -22.95 -26.07
CA PHE A 22 8.78 -23.17 -24.61
C PHE A 22 9.33 -24.52 -24.07
N GLU A 23 9.84 -25.44 -24.90
CA GLU A 23 10.27 -26.78 -24.47
C GLU A 23 11.80 -26.96 -24.31
N GLU A 24 12.64 -26.05 -24.81
CA GLU A 24 14.11 -26.25 -24.81
C GLU A 24 14.85 -25.82 -23.52
N ALA A 25 14.19 -25.15 -22.57
CA ALA A 25 14.84 -24.58 -21.38
C ALA A 25 15.07 -25.56 -20.21
N ARG A 26 14.85 -26.87 -20.38
CA ARG A 26 14.93 -27.87 -19.28
C ARG A 26 16.29 -28.57 -19.09
N LYS A 27 17.36 -28.18 -19.80
CA LYS A 27 18.58 -29.02 -19.89
C LYS A 27 19.92 -28.40 -19.42
N ASN A 28 19.95 -27.44 -18.49
CA ASN A 28 21.22 -26.98 -17.93
C ASN A 28 21.31 -27.14 -16.39
N PRO A 29 22.31 -27.89 -15.86
CA PRO A 29 22.57 -27.94 -14.42
C PRO A 29 23.27 -26.65 -13.94
N PRO A 30 23.13 -26.28 -12.66
CA PRO A 30 23.62 -25.00 -12.14
C PRO A 30 25.15 -24.95 -12.04
N PRO A 31 25.79 -23.79 -12.30
CA PRO A 31 27.21 -23.60 -12.08
C PRO A 31 27.53 -23.53 -10.58
N LYS A 32 28.64 -24.14 -10.17
CA LYS A 32 29.14 -24.13 -8.78
C LYS A 32 29.83 -22.80 -8.48
N PHE A 33 29.42 -22.12 -7.40
CA PHE A 33 30.05 -20.90 -6.90
C PHE A 33 31.16 -21.19 -5.87
N SER A 34 32.28 -20.47 -5.97
CA SER A 34 33.37 -20.45 -4.99
C SER A 34 32.98 -19.61 -3.77
N ARG A 35 33.22 -20.14 -2.55
CA ARG A 35 32.99 -19.44 -1.27
C ARG A 35 33.87 -18.20 -1.16
N PHE A 36 33.27 -17.03 -0.97
CA PHE A 36 33.99 -15.81 -0.58
C PHE A 36 34.26 -15.77 0.93
N SER A 37 35.46 -15.27 1.26
CA SER A 37 36.07 -15.21 2.59
C SER A 37 35.33 -14.26 3.54
N GLN A 38 34.93 -14.76 4.71
CA GLN A 38 34.48 -13.94 5.83
C GLN A 38 35.70 -13.44 6.63
N LYS A 39 36.07 -12.18 6.46
CA LYS A 39 36.77 -11.43 7.51
C LYS A 39 36.10 -10.07 7.71
N PRO A 40 35.65 -9.73 8.93
CA PRO A 40 35.05 -8.44 9.21
C PRO A 40 36.12 -7.35 9.25
N ILE A 41 35.86 -6.25 8.55
CA ILE A 41 36.65 -5.03 8.64
C ILE A 41 36.27 -4.35 9.96
N LYS A 42 37.23 -4.20 10.88
CA LYS A 42 37.07 -3.39 12.10
C LYS A 42 37.25 -1.91 11.77
N VAL A 43 36.24 -1.09 12.04
CA VAL A 43 36.37 0.37 12.11
C VAL A 43 35.99 0.83 13.52
N ALA A 44 36.76 1.77 14.05
CA ALA A 44 36.82 2.14 15.45
C ALA A 44 35.50 2.67 16.02
N GLN A 45 35.14 2.15 17.21
CA GLN A 45 34.08 2.68 18.06
C GLN A 45 34.44 4.08 18.56
N LEU A 46 33.69 5.10 18.15
CA LEU A 46 33.61 6.36 18.88
C LEU A 46 32.44 6.27 19.86
N LYS A 47 32.76 5.86 21.09
CA LYS A 47 31.88 5.97 22.25
C LYS A 47 31.62 7.46 22.52
N GLY A 48 30.38 7.90 22.35
CA GLY A 48 30.01 9.28 22.68
C GLY A 48 28.58 9.68 22.34
N ILE A 49 27.59 8.79 22.48
CA ILE A 49 26.17 9.21 22.55
C ILE A 49 25.55 8.45 23.70
N HIS A 50 25.41 9.13 24.84
CA HIS A 50 24.58 8.65 25.93
C HIS A 50 23.09 8.81 25.56
N GLN A 51 22.32 7.87 26.07
CA GLN A 51 20.90 7.65 25.84
C GLN A 51 20.02 8.86 26.23
N ASP A 52 18.89 8.99 25.53
CA ASP A 52 17.57 9.38 26.05
C ASP A 52 16.91 10.76 25.79
N ASN A 53 17.45 11.68 25.00
CA ASN A 53 16.74 12.95 24.76
C ASN A 53 16.66 13.39 23.28
N PHE A 54 15.44 13.35 22.71
CA PHE A 54 15.12 13.91 21.39
C PHE A 54 15.66 15.34 21.22
N LYS A 55 15.58 16.15 22.29
CA LYS A 55 15.99 17.55 22.26
C LYS A 55 17.50 17.70 21.99
N GLU A 56 18.33 16.84 22.57
CA GLU A 56 19.79 16.89 22.38
C GLU A 56 20.19 16.40 20.98
N SER A 57 19.50 15.38 20.46
CA SER A 57 19.74 14.90 19.09
C SER A 57 19.34 15.94 18.03
N PHE A 58 18.24 16.69 18.26
CA PHE A 58 17.85 17.81 17.40
C PHE A 58 18.79 19.01 17.51
N ILE A 59 19.27 19.34 18.73
CA ILE A 59 20.27 20.41 18.93
C ILE A 59 21.57 20.06 18.21
N PHE A 60 22.05 18.81 18.35
CA PHE A 60 23.23 18.32 17.65
C PHE A 60 23.10 18.44 16.13
N LEU A 61 21.97 18.02 15.56
CA LEU A 61 21.70 18.18 14.13
C LEU A 61 21.68 19.66 13.71
N SER A 62 21.04 20.53 14.50
CA SER A 62 20.98 21.97 14.24
C SER A 62 22.36 22.64 14.29
N GLU A 63 23.21 22.26 15.25
CA GLU A 63 24.58 22.77 15.37
C GLU A 63 25.45 22.32 14.19
N LYS A 64 25.30 21.08 13.73
CA LYS A 64 26.06 20.54 12.60
C LYS A 64 25.67 21.12 11.25
N LEU A 65 24.38 21.39 11.06
CA LEU A 65 23.86 22.08 9.86
C LEU A 65 24.24 23.57 9.82
N SER A 66 24.45 24.20 10.98
CA SER A 66 24.86 25.60 11.07
C SER A 66 26.35 25.82 10.77
N GLN A 67 27.16 24.77 10.80
CA GLN A 67 28.60 24.82 10.48
C GLN A 67 28.81 24.61 8.98
N GLN A 68 29.17 25.67 8.24
CA GLN A 68 29.28 25.67 6.77
C GLN A 68 30.35 24.73 6.17
N ASN A 69 31.13 23.99 6.97
CA ASN A 69 32.20 23.09 6.53
C ASN A 69 32.16 21.70 7.21
N SER A 70 31.02 21.26 7.73
CA SER A 70 30.88 19.92 8.32
C SER A 70 31.03 18.81 7.26
N PRO A 71 31.84 17.76 7.50
CA PRO A 71 31.90 16.61 6.59
C PRO A 71 30.53 15.93 6.44
N GLN A 72 30.13 15.62 5.20
CA GLN A 72 28.81 15.03 4.90
C GLN A 72 28.55 13.71 5.65
N SER A 73 29.60 12.93 5.93
CA SER A 73 29.51 11.69 6.73
C SER A 73 29.00 11.95 8.15
N CYS A 74 29.40 13.06 8.77
CA CYS A 74 28.98 13.44 10.12
C CYS A 74 27.50 13.88 10.17
N VAL A 75 27.02 14.53 9.10
CA VAL A 75 25.61 14.90 8.96
C VAL A 75 24.73 13.66 8.76
N ASN A 76 25.17 12.72 7.91
CA ASN A 76 24.47 11.46 7.67
C ASN A 76 24.39 10.60 8.95
N GLU A 77 25.47 10.52 9.75
CA GLU A 77 25.47 9.83 11.05
C GLU A 77 24.47 10.44 12.05
N ALA A 78 24.30 11.77 12.03
CA ALA A 78 23.31 12.46 12.87
C ALA A 78 21.87 12.10 12.48
N TYR A 79 21.57 12.03 11.18
CA TYR A 79 20.26 11.62 10.69
C TYR A 79 19.96 10.15 10.96
N SER A 80 20.92 9.25 10.74
CA SER A 80 20.78 7.82 11.08
C SER A 80 20.50 7.63 12.56
N SER A 81 21.23 8.33 13.43
CA SER A 81 21.02 8.27 14.89
C SER A 81 19.61 8.74 15.30
N LEU A 82 19.09 9.81 14.66
CA LEU A 82 17.75 10.31 14.90
C LEU A 82 16.65 9.35 14.40
N LEU A 83 16.85 8.73 13.23
CA LEU A 83 15.91 7.75 12.68
C LEU A 83 15.87 6.46 13.52
N GLU A 84 17.02 5.98 14.01
CA GLU A 84 17.10 4.86 14.96
C GLU A 84 16.42 5.19 16.29
N LEU A 85 16.56 6.42 16.78
CA LEU A 85 15.85 6.88 17.97
C LEU A 85 14.33 6.95 17.75
N CYS A 86 13.89 7.43 16.58
CA CYS A 86 12.47 7.42 16.21
C CYS A 86 11.92 5.99 16.13
N ALA A 87 12.68 5.06 15.55
CA ALA A 87 12.30 3.67 15.42
C ALA A 87 12.22 2.98 16.79
N SER A 88 13.21 3.16 17.67
CA SER A 88 13.22 2.57 19.02
C SER A 88 12.11 3.08 19.93
N ARG A 89 11.57 4.27 19.65
CA ARG A 89 10.45 4.88 20.40
C ARG A 89 9.09 4.78 19.68
N ASN A 90 8.99 4.06 18.57
CA ASN A 90 7.79 3.98 17.73
C ASN A 90 7.22 5.36 17.34
N ALA A 91 8.08 6.37 17.24
CA ALA A 91 7.73 7.76 17.00
C ALA A 91 7.66 8.05 15.48
N LEU A 92 6.69 7.44 14.82
CA LEU A 92 6.59 7.41 13.35
C LEU A 92 6.44 8.80 12.72
N SER A 93 5.65 9.70 13.31
CA SER A 93 5.44 11.04 12.75
C SER A 93 6.69 11.90 12.84
N GLN A 94 7.45 11.79 13.93
CA GLN A 94 8.75 12.45 14.09
C GLN A 94 9.78 11.84 13.15
N GLY A 95 9.80 10.52 13.00
CA GLY A 95 10.63 9.83 12.01
C GLY A 95 10.36 10.30 10.60
N GLN A 96 9.09 10.50 10.24
CA GLN A 96 8.68 11.07 8.94
C GLN A 96 9.14 12.51 8.76
N GLN A 97 9.10 13.34 9.81
CA GLN A 97 9.58 14.74 9.75
C GLN A 97 11.10 14.83 9.67
N VAL A 98 11.83 14.00 10.42
CA VAL A 98 13.30 13.90 10.34
C VAL A 98 13.70 13.40 8.96
N HIS A 99 13.01 12.39 8.44
CA HIS A 99 13.22 11.90 7.09
C HIS A 99 12.93 13.01 6.06
N ALA A 100 11.81 13.71 6.14
CA ALA A 100 11.49 14.84 5.25
C ALA A 100 12.52 15.98 5.32
N HIS A 101 13.06 16.26 6.51
CA HIS A 101 14.08 17.29 6.70
C HIS A 101 15.45 16.86 6.17
N PHE A 102 15.85 15.60 6.40
CA PHE A 102 17.03 14.99 5.77
C PHE A 102 16.96 15.14 4.25
N LEU A 103 15.82 14.76 3.69
CA LEU A 103 15.53 14.82 2.25
C LEU A 103 15.59 16.26 1.70
N LYS A 104 15.25 17.27 2.49
CA LYS A 104 15.32 18.69 2.09
C LYS A 104 16.71 19.32 2.24
N SER A 105 17.58 18.73 3.06
CA SER A 105 18.88 19.31 3.46
C SER A 105 20.10 18.58 2.91
N ALA A 106 19.97 17.33 2.46
CA ALA A 106 21.06 16.58 1.84
C ALA A 106 21.09 16.80 0.33
N ALA A 107 22.20 17.35 -0.17
CA ALA A 107 22.52 17.31 -1.59
C ALA A 107 22.97 15.88 -1.98
N ALA A 108 22.23 15.30 -2.93
CA ALA A 108 22.71 14.39 -3.98
C ALA A 108 22.88 12.86 -3.77
N TYR A 109 22.53 12.24 -2.64
CA TYR A 109 22.63 10.76 -2.55
C TYR A 109 21.31 9.99 -2.33
N ASP A 110 20.26 10.61 -1.79
CA ASP A 110 18.96 9.95 -1.56
C ASP A 110 17.78 10.64 -2.27
N GLU A 111 18.03 11.79 -2.90
CA GLU A 111 17.02 12.56 -3.65
C GLU A 111 16.48 11.76 -4.85
N LEU A 112 17.28 10.86 -5.42
CA LEU A 112 16.92 10.08 -6.60
C LEU A 112 16.10 8.83 -6.27
N ALA A 113 16.45 8.13 -5.19
CA ALA A 113 15.68 7.00 -4.67
C ALA A 113 14.29 7.47 -4.19
N TYR A 114 14.24 8.64 -3.57
CA TYR A 114 13.00 9.31 -3.19
C TYR A 114 12.24 9.90 -4.38
N LYS A 115 12.86 10.56 -5.37
CA LYS A 115 12.15 11.05 -6.57
C LYS A 115 11.57 9.90 -7.38
N ALA A 116 12.27 8.78 -7.50
CA ALA A 116 11.69 7.55 -8.00
C ALA A 116 10.45 7.21 -7.15
N LEU A 117 10.58 6.97 -5.84
CA LEU A 117 9.48 6.64 -4.93
C LEU A 117 8.30 7.64 -4.97
N CYS A 118 8.56 8.94 -5.15
CA CYS A 118 7.58 10.03 -5.16
C CYS A 118 6.86 10.22 -6.49
N ILE A 119 7.50 9.94 -7.63
CA ILE A 119 6.81 9.82 -8.92
C ILE A 119 5.76 8.70 -8.84
N PHE A 120 6.04 7.62 -8.11
CA PHE A 120 5.09 6.54 -7.87
C PHE A 120 3.98 6.92 -6.86
N SER A 121 4.29 7.72 -5.83
CA SER A 121 3.29 8.29 -4.91
C SER A 121 2.33 9.29 -5.57
N ALA A 122 2.82 10.05 -6.55
CA ALA A 122 2.04 11.05 -7.28
C ALA A 122 0.92 10.44 -8.14
N MET A 123 0.96 9.12 -8.40
CA MET A 123 -0.06 8.41 -9.18
C MET A 123 -1.42 8.24 -8.47
N GLU A 124 -1.54 8.66 -7.21
CA GLU A 124 -2.85 8.75 -6.53
C GLU A 124 -3.66 9.97 -6.98
N GLU A 125 -3.05 10.98 -7.63
CA GLU A 125 -3.77 12.16 -8.13
C GLU A 125 -4.31 11.95 -9.55
N ALA A 126 -5.63 12.08 -9.68
CA ALA A 126 -6.35 11.82 -10.92
C ALA A 126 -6.31 13.03 -11.89
N ASP A 127 -5.15 13.31 -12.49
CA ASP A 127 -5.05 14.07 -13.76
C ASP A 127 -3.65 14.03 -14.43
N ILE A 128 -2.87 12.95 -14.22
CA ILE A 128 -1.48 12.90 -14.71
C ILE A 128 -1.38 12.00 -15.95
N ASP A 129 -0.67 12.48 -16.99
CA ASP A 129 -0.25 11.65 -18.12
C ASP A 129 0.67 10.52 -17.63
N HIS A 130 0.10 9.32 -17.54
CA HIS A 130 0.81 8.13 -17.08
C HIS A 130 2.02 7.79 -17.95
N SER A 131 2.03 8.19 -19.23
CA SER A 131 3.15 7.95 -20.14
C SER A 131 4.35 8.81 -19.76
N ALA A 132 4.12 10.08 -19.45
CA ALA A 132 5.17 11.00 -18.99
C ALA A 132 5.79 10.54 -17.67
N LEU A 133 4.97 10.03 -16.74
CA LEU A 133 5.47 9.45 -15.49
C LEU A 133 6.29 8.18 -15.72
N VAL A 134 5.90 7.32 -16.67
CA VAL A 134 6.65 6.11 -17.04
C VAL A 134 8.05 6.48 -17.52
N ASP A 135 8.16 7.44 -18.42
CA ASP A 135 9.46 7.89 -18.95
C ASP A 135 10.33 8.48 -17.84
N GLU A 136 9.75 9.28 -16.95
CA GLU A 136 10.46 9.87 -15.82
C GLU A 136 10.91 8.80 -14.81
N GLY A 137 10.04 7.84 -14.48
CA GLY A 137 10.33 6.73 -13.58
C GLY A 137 11.46 5.84 -14.11
N LYS A 138 11.45 5.49 -15.40
CA LYS A 138 12.55 4.76 -16.06
C LYS A 138 13.84 5.55 -16.01
N LYS A 139 13.80 6.84 -16.37
CA LYS A 139 14.96 7.72 -16.33
C LYS A 139 15.60 7.79 -14.95
N TYR A 140 14.82 7.89 -13.88
CA TYR A 140 15.37 7.89 -12.52
C TYR A 140 15.92 6.53 -12.11
N PHE A 141 15.27 5.44 -12.50
CA PHE A 141 15.77 4.09 -12.28
C PHE A 141 17.14 3.88 -12.98
N ASP A 142 17.26 4.32 -14.24
CA ASP A 142 18.50 4.24 -15.01
C ASP A 142 19.60 5.13 -14.43
N LYS A 143 19.26 6.36 -14.03
CA LYS A 143 20.19 7.28 -13.38
C LYS A 143 20.76 6.68 -12.10
N MET A 144 19.90 6.06 -11.27
CA MET A 144 20.31 5.39 -10.03
C MET A 144 21.46 4.43 -10.28
N GLN A 145 21.31 3.56 -11.29
CA GLN A 145 22.30 2.53 -11.61
C GLN A 145 23.53 3.10 -12.33
N ASN A 146 23.34 3.92 -13.35
CA ASN A 146 24.39 4.27 -14.30
C ASN A 146 25.13 5.57 -13.98
N GLU A 147 24.45 6.57 -13.41
CA GLU A 147 25.08 7.85 -13.06
C GLU A 147 25.56 7.86 -11.61
N TYR A 148 24.75 7.33 -10.69
CA TYR A 148 25.02 7.39 -9.25
C TYR A 148 25.60 6.09 -8.68
N ASN A 149 25.67 5.02 -9.47
CA ASN A 149 26.17 3.69 -9.05
C ASN A 149 25.47 3.16 -7.78
N LEU A 150 24.17 3.43 -7.66
CA LEU A 150 23.32 2.95 -6.58
C LEU A 150 22.63 1.66 -6.99
N GLU A 151 22.68 0.65 -6.13
CA GLU A 151 21.99 -0.62 -6.35
C GLU A 151 20.49 -0.49 -6.00
N PRO A 152 19.56 -0.74 -6.93
CA PRO A 152 18.14 -0.62 -6.64
C PRO A 152 17.67 -1.65 -5.61
N TRP A 153 17.03 -1.18 -4.56
CA TRP A 153 16.35 -2.06 -3.59
C TRP A 153 15.07 -2.71 -4.15
N PRO A 154 14.59 -3.81 -3.54
CA PRO A 154 13.39 -4.52 -3.99
C PRO A 154 12.15 -3.62 -4.17
N GLN A 155 12.02 -2.58 -3.36
CA GLN A 155 10.92 -1.61 -3.42
C GLN A 155 10.95 -0.80 -4.71
N HIS A 156 12.13 -0.40 -5.19
CA HIS A 156 12.27 0.35 -6.45
C HIS A 156 11.81 -0.48 -7.65
N TYR A 157 12.13 -1.78 -7.68
CA TYR A 157 11.63 -2.69 -8.71
C TYR A 157 10.11 -2.83 -8.66
N ALA A 158 9.54 -3.04 -7.46
CA ALA A 158 8.09 -3.17 -7.30
C ALA A 158 7.36 -1.90 -7.75
N CYS A 159 7.93 -0.73 -7.45
CA CYS A 159 7.42 0.56 -7.91
C CYS A 159 7.47 0.70 -9.43
N LEU A 160 8.58 0.39 -10.09
CA LEU A 160 8.65 0.49 -11.56
C LEU A 160 7.66 -0.45 -12.25
N VAL A 161 7.45 -1.64 -11.69
CA VAL A 161 6.42 -2.59 -12.17
C VAL A 161 5.01 -2.03 -11.95
N ASP A 162 4.73 -1.40 -10.81
CA ASP A 162 3.43 -0.77 -10.55
C ASP A 162 3.14 0.37 -11.55
N LEU A 163 4.13 1.21 -11.86
CA LEU A 163 4.01 2.31 -12.84
C LEU A 163 3.76 1.80 -14.25
N LEU A 164 4.61 0.88 -14.74
CA LEU A 164 4.42 0.24 -16.04
C LEU A 164 3.04 -0.43 -16.10
N GLY A 165 2.69 -1.13 -15.03
CA GLY A 165 1.43 -1.84 -14.89
C GLY A 165 0.21 -0.93 -15.01
N ARG A 166 0.16 0.17 -14.24
CA ARG A 166 -0.95 1.15 -14.26
C ARG A 166 -1.05 1.92 -15.57
N ALA A 167 0.07 2.14 -16.25
CA ALA A 167 0.11 2.73 -17.58
C ALA A 167 -0.26 1.74 -18.71
N ASN A 168 -0.72 0.53 -18.36
CA ASN A 168 -1.06 -0.55 -19.29
C ASN A 168 0.13 -1.09 -20.13
N TYR A 169 1.37 -0.85 -19.70
CA TYR A 169 2.58 -1.46 -20.28
C TYR A 169 2.86 -2.83 -19.66
N LEU A 170 1.85 -3.72 -19.65
CA LEU A 170 1.94 -5.02 -18.97
C LEU A 170 3.04 -5.93 -19.51
N ASP A 171 3.22 -5.95 -20.84
CA ASP A 171 4.27 -6.75 -21.46
C ASP A 171 5.66 -6.25 -21.05
N GLU A 172 5.85 -4.93 -21.05
CA GLU A 172 7.09 -4.31 -20.60
C GLU A 172 7.33 -4.55 -19.11
N ALA A 173 6.32 -4.41 -18.27
CA ALA A 173 6.39 -4.73 -16.85
C ALA A 173 6.84 -6.19 -16.63
N PHE A 174 6.29 -7.13 -17.39
CA PHE A 174 6.68 -8.53 -17.31
C PHE A 174 8.10 -8.79 -17.83
N GLN A 175 8.52 -8.15 -18.93
CA GLN A 175 9.91 -8.23 -19.38
C GLN A 175 10.88 -7.68 -18.35
N PHE A 176 10.55 -6.56 -17.72
CA PHE A 176 11.34 -5.97 -16.66
C PHE A 176 11.51 -6.93 -15.48
N VAL A 177 10.42 -7.55 -15.01
CA VAL A 177 10.47 -8.57 -13.95
C VAL A 177 11.41 -9.73 -14.31
N LYS A 178 11.40 -10.19 -15.57
CA LYS A 178 12.30 -11.26 -16.03
C LYS A 178 13.77 -10.83 -16.14
N SER A 179 14.02 -9.55 -16.40
CA SER A 179 15.38 -8.99 -16.51
C SER A 179 16.02 -8.64 -15.17
N MET A 180 15.28 -8.76 -14.06
CA MET A 180 15.80 -8.46 -12.73
C MET A 180 17.02 -9.33 -12.41
N GLN A 181 18.10 -8.69 -11.96
CA GLN A 181 19.33 -9.38 -11.52
C GLN A 181 19.18 -10.04 -10.14
N MET A 182 18.04 -9.82 -9.49
CA MET A 182 17.65 -10.42 -8.22
C MET A 182 16.34 -11.18 -8.37
N GLN A 183 16.06 -12.11 -7.45
CA GLN A 183 14.78 -12.81 -7.42
C GLN A 183 13.63 -11.82 -7.17
N PRO A 184 12.59 -11.79 -8.03
CA PRO A 184 11.44 -10.91 -7.82
C PRO A 184 10.76 -11.21 -6.49
N THR A 185 10.51 -10.17 -5.70
CA THR A 185 9.88 -10.30 -4.38
C THR A 185 8.36 -10.39 -4.46
N SER A 186 7.70 -10.73 -3.34
CA SER A 186 6.24 -10.73 -3.25
C SER A 186 5.64 -9.37 -3.64
N ALA A 187 6.31 -8.26 -3.31
CA ALA A 187 5.85 -6.92 -3.67
C ALA A 187 5.82 -6.71 -5.20
N VAL A 188 6.81 -7.23 -5.93
CA VAL A 188 6.88 -7.15 -7.39
C VAL A 188 5.75 -7.94 -8.04
N TRP A 189 5.53 -9.19 -7.61
CA TRP A 189 4.43 -10.01 -8.13
C TRP A 189 3.06 -9.45 -7.77
N CYS A 190 2.91 -8.88 -6.57
CA CYS A 190 1.69 -8.17 -6.15
C CYS A 190 1.39 -6.98 -7.06
N ALA A 191 2.40 -6.16 -7.39
CA ALA A 191 2.24 -5.02 -8.30
C ALA A 191 1.78 -5.48 -9.69
N LEU A 192 2.45 -6.48 -10.26
CA LEU A 192 2.09 -7.03 -11.58
C LEU A 192 0.68 -7.64 -11.57
N LEU A 193 0.34 -8.40 -10.54
CA LEU A 193 -1.00 -8.98 -10.37
C LEU A 193 -2.09 -7.90 -10.25
N GLY A 194 -1.80 -6.83 -9.51
CA GLY A 194 -2.69 -5.67 -9.36
C GLY A 194 -2.95 -4.98 -10.70
N ALA A 195 -1.91 -4.79 -11.51
CA ALA A 195 -2.02 -4.23 -12.86
C ALA A 195 -2.83 -5.15 -13.81
N CYS A 196 -2.57 -6.45 -13.77
CA CYS A 196 -3.33 -7.44 -14.55
C CYS A 196 -4.84 -7.41 -14.23
N ARG A 197 -5.19 -7.18 -12.96
CA ARG A 197 -6.59 -6.98 -12.54
C ARG A 197 -7.20 -5.74 -13.20
N ILE A 198 -6.49 -4.61 -13.19
CA ILE A 198 -6.99 -3.33 -13.74
C ILE A 198 -7.23 -3.45 -15.25
N HIS A 199 -6.31 -4.07 -15.97
CA HIS A 199 -6.36 -4.17 -17.43
C HIS A 199 -6.95 -5.50 -17.93
N SER A 200 -7.55 -6.30 -17.05
CA SER A 200 -8.21 -7.57 -17.39
C SER A 200 -7.32 -8.59 -18.13
N ASN A 201 -6.00 -8.57 -17.91
CA ASN A 201 -5.08 -9.55 -18.49
C ASN A 201 -5.05 -10.82 -17.63
N LYS A 202 -5.91 -11.79 -17.97
CA LYS A 202 -6.10 -13.02 -17.20
C LYS A 202 -4.85 -13.90 -17.15
N GLU A 203 -4.21 -14.11 -18.29
CA GLU A 203 -3.10 -15.07 -18.42
C GLU A 203 -1.89 -14.63 -17.60
N LEU A 204 -1.50 -13.36 -17.72
CA LEU A 204 -0.40 -12.80 -16.93
C LEU A 204 -0.77 -12.70 -15.44
N GLY A 205 -2.03 -12.41 -15.13
CA GLY A 205 -2.56 -12.41 -13.76
C GLY A 205 -2.45 -13.79 -13.10
N ASP A 206 -2.81 -14.86 -13.79
CA ASP A 206 -2.71 -16.22 -13.29
C ASP A 206 -1.24 -16.63 -13.05
N PHE A 207 -0.35 -16.24 -13.97
CA PHE A 207 1.08 -16.47 -13.81
C PHE A 207 1.65 -15.72 -12.60
N ALA A 208 1.32 -14.44 -12.43
CA ALA A 208 1.76 -13.64 -11.30
C ALA A 208 1.21 -14.17 -9.96
N ALA A 209 -0.06 -14.59 -9.93
CA ALA A 209 -0.68 -15.20 -8.77
C ALA A 209 0.02 -16.52 -8.38
N MET A 210 0.31 -17.38 -9.35
CA MET A 210 1.05 -18.62 -9.12
C MET A 210 2.43 -18.32 -8.53
N LYS A 211 3.19 -17.40 -9.13
CA LYS A 211 4.52 -17.01 -8.66
C LYS A 211 4.49 -16.44 -7.23
N LEU A 212 3.49 -15.62 -6.93
CA LEU A 212 3.32 -15.04 -5.59
C LEU A 212 3.06 -16.12 -4.51
N LEU A 213 2.23 -17.12 -4.82
CA LEU A 213 1.91 -18.21 -3.88
C LEU A 213 3.04 -19.24 -3.76
N GLU A 214 3.83 -19.45 -4.83
CA GLU A 214 5.06 -20.27 -4.80
C GLU A 214 6.15 -19.63 -3.94
N LEU A 215 6.31 -18.30 -4.04
CA LEU A 215 7.38 -17.56 -3.38
C LEU A 215 7.23 -17.53 -1.84
N ASP A 216 6.00 -17.36 -1.37
CA ASP A 216 5.71 -17.26 0.07
C ASP A 216 4.45 -18.07 0.44
N PRO A 217 4.58 -19.41 0.45
CA PRO A 217 3.45 -20.32 0.56
C PRO A 217 2.82 -20.35 1.96
N ALA A 218 3.47 -19.77 2.96
CA ALA A 218 3.02 -19.70 4.36
C ALA A 218 2.31 -18.38 4.69
N ASN A 219 2.28 -17.41 3.75
CA ASN A 219 1.73 -16.10 4.01
C ASN A 219 0.24 -16.02 3.66
N PRO A 220 -0.68 -15.98 4.65
CA PRO A 220 -2.11 -15.92 4.39
C PRO A 220 -2.54 -14.66 3.64
N GLY A 221 -1.77 -13.57 3.74
CA GLY A 221 -2.03 -12.31 3.04
C GLY A 221 -2.01 -12.46 1.52
N ASN A 222 -1.07 -13.25 0.99
CA ASN A 222 -0.92 -13.48 -0.45
C ASN A 222 -2.12 -14.26 -1.02
N TYR A 223 -2.58 -15.29 -0.32
CA TYR A 223 -3.77 -16.04 -0.74
C TYR A 223 -5.03 -15.17 -0.71
N VAL A 224 -5.18 -14.32 0.32
CA VAL A 224 -6.30 -13.38 0.38
C VAL A 224 -6.24 -12.39 -0.78
N LEU A 225 -5.05 -11.87 -1.12
CA LEU A 225 -4.88 -10.97 -2.27
C LEU A 225 -5.28 -11.65 -3.57
N VAL A 226 -4.75 -12.85 -3.86
CA VAL A 226 -5.08 -13.60 -5.08
C VAL A 226 -6.58 -13.92 -5.13
N SER A 227 -7.16 -14.41 -4.03
CA SER A 227 -8.60 -14.65 -3.92
C SER A 227 -9.41 -13.38 -4.19
N ASN A 228 -8.94 -12.21 -3.75
CA ASN A 228 -9.63 -10.95 -3.98
C ASN A 228 -9.56 -10.52 -5.45
N VAL A 229 -8.44 -10.75 -6.13
CA VAL A 229 -8.30 -10.47 -7.57
C VAL A 229 -9.23 -11.34 -8.40
N TYR A 230 -9.30 -12.63 -8.10
CA TYR A 230 -10.24 -13.54 -8.78
C TYR A 230 -11.71 -13.19 -8.48
N ALA A 231 -12.04 -12.85 -7.24
CA ALA A 231 -13.39 -12.40 -6.90
C ALA A 231 -13.79 -11.12 -7.65
N ALA A 232 -12.87 -10.16 -7.77
CA ALA A 232 -13.13 -8.90 -8.48
C ALA A 232 -13.39 -9.09 -9.98
N THR A 233 -12.96 -10.23 -10.54
CA THR A 233 -13.16 -10.59 -11.95
C THR A 233 -14.24 -11.67 -12.14
N GLY A 234 -15.04 -11.96 -11.10
CA GLY A 234 -16.13 -12.94 -11.13
C GLY A 234 -15.70 -14.41 -11.19
N ARG A 235 -14.41 -14.70 -10.97
CA ARG A 235 -13.82 -16.04 -11.06
C ARG A 235 -14.00 -16.83 -9.76
N TRP A 236 -15.24 -17.14 -9.41
CA TRP A 236 -15.58 -17.75 -8.12
C TRP A 236 -15.03 -19.17 -7.91
N GLU A 237 -14.88 -19.95 -8.99
CA GLU A 237 -14.26 -21.27 -8.92
C GLU A 237 -12.78 -21.18 -8.48
N ASP A 238 -12.04 -20.23 -9.03
CA ASP A 238 -10.65 -19.97 -8.65
C ASP A 238 -10.53 -19.45 -7.22
N VAL A 239 -11.50 -18.62 -6.78
CA VAL A 239 -11.61 -18.19 -5.37
C VAL A 239 -11.73 -19.39 -4.44
N ASP A 240 -12.57 -20.36 -4.78
CA ASP A 240 -12.78 -21.57 -3.98
C ASP A 240 -11.52 -22.44 -3.95
N VAL A 241 -10.79 -22.55 -5.06
CA VAL A 241 -9.49 -23.24 -5.12
C VAL A 241 -8.48 -22.60 -4.16
N VAL A 242 -8.30 -21.29 -4.22
CA VAL A 242 -7.35 -20.56 -3.38
C VAL A 242 -7.73 -20.67 -1.91
N ARG A 243 -9.02 -20.48 -1.56
CA ARG A 243 -9.51 -20.57 -0.19
C ARG A 243 -9.43 -21.99 0.37
N ARG A 244 -9.66 -23.02 -0.44
CA ARG A 244 -9.46 -24.42 -0.05
C ARG A 244 -7.99 -24.70 0.24
N ASN A 245 -7.09 -24.20 -0.59
CA ASN A 245 -5.64 -24.33 -0.38
C ASN A 245 -5.20 -23.70 0.95
N MET A 246 -5.69 -22.49 1.26
CA MET A 246 -5.46 -21.87 2.57
C MET A 246 -5.90 -22.76 3.74
N LYS A 247 -7.11 -23.33 3.65
CA LYS A 247 -7.67 -24.20 4.70
C LYS A 247 -6.83 -25.46 4.91
N VAL A 248 -6.44 -26.13 3.82
CA VAL A 248 -5.60 -27.35 3.86
C VAL A 248 -4.25 -27.06 4.52
N LYS A 249 -3.67 -25.88 4.26
CA LYS A 249 -2.40 -25.43 4.87
C LYS A 249 -2.57 -24.87 6.29
N GLY A 250 -3.78 -24.82 6.84
CA GLY A 250 -4.06 -24.24 8.16
C GLY A 250 -3.83 -22.72 8.24
N LEU A 251 -3.76 -22.03 7.10
CA LEU A 251 -3.49 -20.60 7.04
C LEU A 251 -4.72 -19.79 7.46
N LYS A 252 -4.51 -18.85 8.38
CA LYS A 252 -5.54 -17.90 8.85
C LYS A 252 -4.97 -16.49 8.81
N LYS A 253 -5.76 -15.55 8.28
CA LYS A 253 -5.45 -14.13 8.35
C LYS A 253 -6.14 -13.53 9.56
N ASP A 254 -5.48 -12.63 10.27
CA ASP A 254 -6.12 -11.86 11.32
C ASP A 254 -7.31 -11.06 10.77
N PRO A 255 -8.44 -11.02 11.50
CA PRO A 255 -9.60 -10.29 11.07
C PRO A 255 -9.31 -8.79 10.98
N ALA A 256 -10.03 -8.12 10.08
CA ALA A 256 -10.10 -6.66 10.09
C ALA A 256 -10.75 -6.22 11.39
N CYS A 257 -10.10 -5.34 12.14
CA CYS A 257 -10.61 -4.81 13.39
C CYS A 257 -10.48 -3.29 13.44
N SER A 258 -11.39 -2.68 14.21
CA SER A 258 -11.35 -1.27 14.56
C SER A 258 -11.51 -1.13 16.05
N TRP A 259 -10.81 -0.19 16.66
CA TRP A 259 -10.92 0.07 18.08
C TRP A 259 -11.00 1.55 18.40
N ILE A 260 -11.64 1.84 19.54
CA ILE A 260 -11.87 3.17 20.09
C ILE A 260 -11.54 3.15 21.58
N GLU A 261 -11.02 4.26 22.07
CA GLU A 261 -10.71 4.45 23.49
C GLU A 261 -11.72 5.43 24.10
N ILE A 262 -12.46 4.98 25.11
CA ILE A 262 -13.46 5.79 25.82
C ILE A 262 -13.32 5.50 27.31
N MET A 263 -13.20 6.54 28.14
CA MET A 263 -13.04 6.42 29.60
C MET A 263 -11.90 5.44 29.98
N ASP A 264 -10.73 5.61 29.36
CA ASP A 264 -9.52 4.80 29.55
C ASP A 264 -9.68 3.30 29.26
N LYS A 265 -10.71 2.93 28.50
CA LYS A 265 -10.96 1.56 28.06
C LYS A 265 -10.91 1.46 26.54
N VAL A 266 -10.19 0.45 26.05
CA VAL A 266 -10.15 0.11 24.63
C VAL A 266 -11.30 -0.84 24.30
N HIS A 267 -12.10 -0.46 23.32
CA HIS A 267 -13.21 -1.25 22.78
C HIS A 267 -12.87 -1.64 21.35
N THR A 268 -12.72 -2.94 21.11
CA THR A 268 -12.35 -3.49 19.81
C THR A 268 -13.55 -4.17 19.17
N PHE A 269 -13.70 -3.95 17.86
CA PHE A 269 -14.76 -4.52 17.03
C PHE A 269 -14.16 -5.21 15.82
N ILE A 270 -14.69 -6.38 15.48
CA ILE A 270 -14.50 -7.03 14.17
C ILE A 270 -15.76 -6.87 13.31
N ALA A 271 -15.70 -7.28 12.04
CA ALA A 271 -16.87 -7.23 11.19
C ALA A 271 -18.00 -8.12 11.74
N ARG A 272 -19.22 -7.57 11.85
CA ARG A 272 -20.42 -8.21 12.39
C ARG A 272 -20.27 -8.70 13.84
N ASP A 273 -19.39 -8.07 14.61
CA ASP A 273 -19.12 -8.43 16.00
C ASP A 273 -20.38 -8.29 16.87
N ARG A 274 -20.58 -9.26 17.76
CA ARG A 274 -21.66 -9.30 18.76
C ARG A 274 -21.13 -9.58 20.18
N SER A 275 -19.81 -9.71 20.33
CA SER A 275 -19.16 -10.07 21.60
C SER A 275 -19.19 -8.94 22.64
N HIS A 276 -19.36 -7.69 22.19
CA HIS A 276 -19.46 -6.54 23.08
C HIS A 276 -20.71 -6.65 23.99
N PRO A 277 -20.60 -6.39 25.31
CA PRO A 277 -21.75 -6.48 26.23
C PRO A 277 -22.94 -5.60 25.82
N GLU A 278 -22.64 -4.44 25.21
CA GLU A 278 -23.63 -3.46 24.76
C GLU A 278 -23.98 -3.61 23.27
N SER A 279 -23.76 -4.79 22.68
CA SER A 279 -23.96 -5.02 21.23
C SER A 279 -25.38 -4.70 20.76
N GLY A 280 -26.41 -4.90 21.59
CA GLY A 280 -27.78 -4.49 21.26
C GLY A 280 -27.90 -2.98 20.98
N GLU A 281 -27.41 -2.15 21.91
CA GLU A 281 -27.43 -0.68 21.78
C GLU A 281 -26.60 -0.20 20.59
N ILE A 282 -25.41 -0.79 20.38
CA ILE A 282 -24.52 -0.44 19.28
C ILE A 282 -25.21 -0.63 17.93
N TYR A 283 -25.89 -1.77 17.74
CA TYR A 283 -26.57 -2.02 16.47
C TYR A 283 -27.85 -1.22 16.30
N GLN A 284 -28.56 -0.92 17.39
CA GLN A 284 -29.67 0.00 17.34
C GLN A 284 -29.19 1.40 16.90
N LYS A 285 -28.08 1.89 17.46
CA LYS A 285 -27.49 3.16 17.03
C LYS A 285 -27.02 3.12 15.59
N LEU A 286 -26.37 2.04 15.18
CA LEU A 286 -25.91 1.85 13.80
C LEU A 286 -27.08 1.88 12.81
N ALA A 287 -28.22 1.26 13.15
CA ALA A 287 -29.43 1.32 12.35
C ALA A 287 -29.96 2.77 12.24
N GLN A 288 -30.03 3.51 13.35
CA GLN A 288 -30.43 4.93 13.36
C GLN A 288 -29.50 5.82 12.51
N ILE A 289 -28.19 5.57 12.58
CA ILE A 289 -27.22 6.29 11.75
C ILE A 289 -27.50 5.99 10.29
N THR A 290 -27.56 4.71 9.92
CA THR A 290 -27.72 4.27 8.53
C THR A 290 -29.02 4.79 7.92
N GLU A 291 -30.15 4.65 8.63
CA GLU A 291 -31.45 5.18 8.20
C GLU A 291 -31.39 6.70 7.95
N ARG A 292 -30.75 7.46 8.86
CA ARG A 292 -30.61 8.91 8.69
C ARG A 292 -29.73 9.26 7.48
N LEU A 293 -28.65 8.53 7.26
CA LEU A 293 -27.76 8.77 6.13
C LEU A 293 -28.44 8.41 4.79
N GLU A 294 -29.24 7.36 4.73
CA GLU A 294 -30.00 6.97 3.54
C GLU A 294 -31.10 8.00 3.24
N THR A 295 -31.89 8.38 4.24
CA THR A 295 -33.06 9.27 4.07
C THR A 295 -32.70 10.74 3.88
N GLN A 296 -31.67 11.25 4.56
CA GLN A 296 -31.28 12.67 4.54
C GLN A 296 -29.97 12.93 3.82
N GLY A 297 -29.06 11.96 3.82
CA GLY A 297 -27.70 12.09 3.28
C GLY A 297 -27.49 11.52 1.89
N GLY A 298 -28.49 10.83 1.32
CA GLY A 298 -28.36 10.17 0.03
C GLY A 298 -27.33 9.05 0.02
N TYR A 299 -27.05 8.43 1.17
CA TYR A 299 -26.14 7.30 1.25
C TYR A 299 -26.68 6.12 0.45
N VAL A 300 -25.85 5.59 -0.45
CA VAL A 300 -26.09 4.36 -1.19
C VAL A 300 -24.91 3.44 -0.95
N ALA A 301 -25.19 2.21 -0.51
CA ALA A 301 -24.16 1.23 -0.22
C ALA A 301 -23.41 0.82 -1.49
N ASP A 302 -22.08 0.96 -1.48
CA ASP A 302 -21.23 0.61 -2.62
C ASP A 302 -20.72 -0.83 -2.49
N THR A 303 -21.42 -1.76 -3.17
CA THR A 303 -21.12 -3.19 -3.13
C THR A 303 -19.98 -3.61 -4.06
N LYS A 304 -19.41 -2.70 -4.86
CA LYS A 304 -18.40 -3.01 -5.91
C LYS A 304 -17.15 -3.72 -5.37
N HIS A 305 -16.84 -3.52 -4.08
CA HIS A 305 -15.69 -4.11 -3.40
C HIS A 305 -16.05 -5.23 -2.41
N VAL A 306 -17.30 -5.69 -2.39
CA VAL A 306 -17.70 -6.84 -1.57
C VAL A 306 -17.40 -8.13 -2.33
N LEU A 307 -16.22 -8.70 -2.04
CA LEU A 307 -15.65 -9.85 -2.75
C LEU A 307 -16.18 -11.20 -2.24
N HIS A 308 -17.51 -11.32 -2.19
CA HIS A 308 -18.22 -12.53 -1.77
C HIS A 308 -19.28 -12.92 -2.80
N ASN A 309 -19.38 -14.22 -3.09
CA ASN A 309 -20.37 -14.77 -4.02
C ASN A 309 -21.73 -14.92 -3.31
N VAL A 310 -22.39 -13.80 -3.07
CA VAL A 310 -23.72 -13.70 -2.44
C VAL A 310 -24.55 -12.67 -3.21
N ASP A 311 -25.87 -12.70 -3.00
CA ASP A 311 -26.76 -11.72 -3.62
C ASP A 311 -26.47 -10.29 -3.14
N GLU A 312 -26.94 -9.30 -3.91
CA GLU A 312 -26.68 -7.89 -3.61
C GLU A 312 -27.25 -7.44 -2.26
N LYS A 313 -28.38 -7.99 -1.80
CA LYS A 313 -28.95 -7.63 -0.50
C LYS A 313 -28.04 -8.11 0.62
N GLU A 314 -27.44 -9.27 0.48
CA GLU A 314 -26.49 -9.79 1.45
C GLU A 314 -25.17 -9.01 1.42
N LYS A 315 -24.68 -8.59 0.24
CA LYS A 315 -23.50 -7.69 0.15
C LYS A 315 -23.73 -6.37 0.89
N VAL A 316 -24.91 -5.77 0.76
CA VAL A 316 -25.26 -4.54 1.50
C VAL A 316 -25.21 -4.78 3.01
N LYS A 317 -25.79 -5.88 3.51
CA LYS A 317 -25.72 -6.21 4.95
C LYS A 317 -24.28 -6.42 5.43
N MET A 318 -23.41 -6.96 4.58
CA MET A 318 -21.99 -7.14 4.92
C MET A 318 -21.31 -5.81 5.18
N LEU A 319 -21.57 -4.78 4.37
CA LEU A 319 -21.04 -3.42 4.56
C LEU A 319 -21.53 -2.81 5.87
N TYR A 320 -22.79 -3.02 6.24
CA TYR A 320 -23.37 -2.45 7.45
C TYR A 320 -22.66 -3.01 8.70
N GLY A 321 -22.18 -4.25 8.62
CA GLY A 321 -21.43 -4.88 9.69
C GLY A 321 -19.95 -4.52 9.76
N HIS A 322 -19.43 -3.55 8.99
CA HIS A 322 -18.00 -3.19 9.07
C HIS A 322 -17.61 -2.68 10.46
N SER A 323 -16.40 -3.04 10.91
CA SER A 323 -15.93 -2.73 12.27
C SER A 323 -15.80 -1.24 12.55
N GLU A 324 -15.46 -0.43 11.54
CA GLU A 324 -15.43 1.03 11.64
C GLU A 324 -16.80 1.59 12.02
N ARG A 325 -17.87 1.02 11.46
CA ARG A 325 -19.25 1.48 11.69
C ARG A 325 -19.72 1.14 13.09
N LEU A 326 -19.35 -0.05 13.60
CA LEU A 326 -19.59 -0.43 14.99
C LEU A 326 -18.85 0.50 15.95
N ALA A 327 -17.58 0.81 15.67
CA ALA A 327 -16.79 1.75 16.46
C ALA A 327 -17.37 3.17 16.42
N MET A 328 -17.83 3.67 15.26
CA MET A 328 -18.51 4.96 15.13
C MET A 328 -19.82 5.00 15.90
N ALA A 329 -20.65 3.95 15.80
CA ALA A 329 -21.90 3.85 16.52
C ALA A 329 -21.66 3.87 18.04
N TYR A 330 -20.66 3.12 18.52
CA TYR A 330 -20.27 3.13 19.93
C TYR A 330 -19.75 4.49 20.38
N GLY A 331 -18.88 5.14 19.58
CA GLY A 331 -18.38 6.48 19.85
C GLY A 331 -19.51 7.51 19.97
N LEU A 332 -20.50 7.47 19.07
CA LEU A 332 -21.66 8.37 19.12
C LEU A 332 -22.61 8.09 20.28
N LEU A 333 -22.65 6.85 20.80
CA LEU A 333 -23.42 6.49 21.99
C LEU A 333 -22.78 6.99 23.27
N LYS A 334 -21.46 6.84 23.40
CA LYS A 334 -20.76 7.03 24.68
C LYS A 334 -20.04 8.37 24.83
N THR A 335 -19.95 9.18 23.78
CA THR A 335 -19.29 10.50 23.85
C THR A 335 -20.29 11.67 23.79
N PRO A 336 -20.17 12.68 24.68
CA PRO A 336 -21.01 13.89 24.64
C PRO A 336 -20.90 14.62 23.31
N LYS A 337 -21.95 15.34 22.87
CA LYS A 337 -21.92 16.16 21.63
C LYS A 337 -20.68 17.07 21.57
N GLY A 338 -20.10 17.21 20.38
CA GLY A 338 -18.93 18.07 20.12
C GLY A 338 -17.55 17.42 20.37
N ILE A 339 -17.44 16.30 21.09
CA ILE A 339 -16.16 15.62 21.34
C ILE A 339 -15.72 14.77 20.13
N PRO A 340 -14.52 14.92 19.56
CA PRO A 340 -14.12 14.10 18.41
C PRO A 340 -14.12 12.59 18.71
N ILE A 341 -14.59 11.78 17.76
CA ILE A 341 -14.55 10.31 17.84
C ILE A 341 -13.26 9.82 17.18
N ARG A 342 -12.41 9.11 17.92
CA ARG A 342 -11.11 8.61 17.45
C ARG A 342 -11.16 7.10 17.27
N ILE A 343 -10.96 6.63 16.05
CA ILE A 343 -10.99 5.21 15.68
C ILE A 343 -9.65 4.83 15.08
N THR A 344 -9.12 3.69 15.47
CA THR A 344 -7.97 3.09 14.78
C THR A 344 -8.38 1.79 14.10
N LYS A 345 -7.83 1.52 12.92
CA LYS A 345 -8.07 0.30 12.12
C LYS A 345 -6.73 -0.33 11.73
N ASN A 346 -6.69 -1.67 11.71
CA ASN A 346 -5.50 -2.42 11.30
C ASN A 346 -5.33 -2.56 9.77
N LEU A 347 -6.38 -2.28 9.00
CA LEU A 347 -6.35 -2.24 7.54
C LEU A 347 -6.66 -0.83 7.04
N ARG A 348 -6.41 -0.58 5.75
CA ARG A 348 -6.90 0.61 5.05
C ARG A 348 -8.44 0.66 5.14
N VAL A 349 -9.01 1.86 5.27
CA VAL A 349 -10.49 2.01 5.23
C VAL A 349 -11.02 1.54 3.86
N CYS A 350 -12.29 1.18 3.72
CA CYS A 350 -12.88 0.91 2.39
C CYS A 350 -13.64 2.13 1.87
N ASP A 351 -13.81 2.24 0.55
CA ASP A 351 -14.49 3.37 -0.12
C ASP A 351 -15.85 3.70 0.47
N ASP A 352 -16.63 2.64 0.72
CA ASP A 352 -17.95 2.73 1.30
C ASP A 352 -17.90 3.24 2.75
N CYS A 353 -16.99 2.74 3.59
CA CYS A 353 -16.79 3.24 4.96
C CYS A 353 -16.22 4.66 5.00
N HIS A 354 -15.40 5.05 4.03
CA HIS A 354 -14.88 6.41 3.89
C HIS A 354 -16.04 7.38 3.59
N THR A 355 -16.88 7.06 2.60
CA THR A 355 -18.08 7.83 2.26
C THR A 355 -19.08 7.88 3.42
N TYR A 356 -19.30 6.75 4.09
CA TYR A 356 -20.13 6.68 5.28
C TYR A 356 -19.60 7.61 6.38
N SER A 357 -18.30 7.62 6.63
CA SER A 357 -17.68 8.46 7.68
C SER A 357 -17.79 9.95 7.37
N LYS A 358 -17.64 10.36 6.10
CA LYS A 358 -17.96 11.73 5.65
C LYS A 358 -19.39 12.10 6.03
N LEU A 359 -20.36 11.28 5.64
CA LEU A 359 -21.78 11.55 5.90
C LEU A 359 -22.10 11.55 7.40
N VAL A 360 -21.55 10.62 8.19
CA VAL A 360 -21.66 10.65 9.66
C VAL A 360 -21.18 12.00 10.21
N SER A 361 -20.01 12.46 9.78
CA SER A 361 -19.46 13.73 10.29
C SER A 361 -20.36 14.94 10.03
N LYS A 362 -21.05 14.95 8.87
CA LYS A 362 -21.98 16.00 8.47
C LYS A 362 -23.29 15.93 9.26
N PHE A 363 -23.96 14.78 9.26
CA PHE A 363 -25.32 14.67 9.80
C PHE A 363 -25.36 14.53 11.32
N PHE A 364 -24.29 14.04 11.94
CA PHE A 364 -24.19 13.96 13.39
C PHE A 364 -23.35 15.09 14.00
N GLU A 365 -22.94 16.06 13.19
CA GLU A 365 -22.18 17.26 13.59
C GLU A 365 -21.00 16.87 14.49
N ARG A 366 -20.20 15.92 14.00
CA ARG A 366 -19.18 15.24 14.79
C ARG A 366 -17.92 15.06 13.99
N GLU A 367 -16.80 15.54 14.51
CA GLU A 367 -15.50 15.19 13.93
C GLU A 367 -15.22 13.70 14.17
N ILE A 368 -14.92 12.98 13.09
CA ILE A 368 -14.48 11.58 13.13
C ILE A 368 -13.02 11.55 12.67
N ILE A 369 -12.14 10.99 13.50
CA ILE A 369 -10.72 10.82 13.19
C ILE A 369 -10.47 9.32 13.06
N VAL A 370 -10.11 8.86 11.87
CA VAL A 370 -9.79 7.45 11.61
C VAL A 370 -8.31 7.32 11.27
N ARG A 371 -7.54 6.61 12.11
CA ARG A 371 -6.19 6.15 11.77
C ARG A 371 -6.30 4.76 11.15
N ASP A 372 -6.05 4.65 9.86
CA ASP A 372 -6.02 3.36 9.19
C ASP A 372 -4.57 2.83 9.07
N ALA A 373 -4.37 1.75 8.30
CA ALA A 373 -3.03 1.17 8.12
C ALA A 373 -2.04 2.07 7.36
N LYS A 374 -2.51 3.10 6.67
CA LYS A 374 -1.72 3.95 5.77
C LYS A 374 -1.59 5.38 6.27
N ARG A 375 -2.68 5.97 6.80
CA ARG A 375 -2.72 7.39 7.16
C ARG A 375 -3.83 7.73 8.16
N PHE A 376 -3.91 9.02 8.48
CA PHE A 376 -5.02 9.61 9.22
C PHE A 376 -6.02 10.23 8.25
N HIS A 377 -7.30 10.01 8.57
CA HIS A 377 -8.45 10.60 7.91
C HIS A 377 -9.19 11.46 8.93
N HIS A 378 -9.29 12.77 8.67
CA HIS A 378 -10.08 13.68 9.47
C HIS A 378 -11.36 14.01 8.71
N PHE A 379 -12.49 13.49 9.19
CA PHE A 379 -13.80 13.73 8.63
C PHE A 379 -14.48 14.87 9.40
N CYS A 380 -14.74 15.97 8.71
CA CYS A 380 -15.43 17.13 9.26
C CYS A 380 -16.44 17.67 8.25
N SER A 381 -17.69 17.84 8.68
CA SER A 381 -18.76 18.45 7.88
C SER A 381 -18.96 17.82 6.49
N GLY A 382 -18.70 16.51 6.34
CA GLY A 382 -18.86 15.82 5.06
C GLY A 382 -17.62 15.76 4.19
N VAL A 383 -16.50 16.32 4.64
CA VAL A 383 -15.23 16.34 3.90
C VAL A 383 -14.19 15.54 4.67
N CYS A 384 -13.30 14.84 3.95
CA CYS A 384 -12.14 14.20 4.53
C CYS A 384 -10.86 14.98 4.19
N SER A 385 -9.91 15.03 5.13
CA SER A 385 -8.60 15.64 4.94
C SER A 385 -7.74 15.01 3.83
N CYS A 386 -8.10 13.83 3.32
CA CYS A 386 -7.40 13.20 2.20
C CYS A 386 -7.84 13.72 0.81
N GLY A 387 -8.89 14.55 0.74
CA GLY A 387 -9.39 15.04 -0.55
C GLY A 387 -9.95 13.95 -1.46
N ASP A 388 -10.33 12.79 -0.89
CA ASP A 388 -10.72 11.57 -1.62
C ASP A 388 -9.58 10.87 -2.39
N PHE A 389 -8.32 11.28 -2.15
CA PHE A 389 -7.10 10.62 -2.63
C PHE A 389 -6.40 9.90 -1.47
N TRP A 390 -6.60 8.59 -1.32
CA TRP A 390 -6.07 7.80 -0.19
C TRP A 390 -5.87 6.34 -0.54
#